data_AF-A0A7W6RXQ0-F1
#
_entry.id   AF-A0A7W6RXQ0-F1
#
_cell.length_a   1.000
_cell.length_b   1.000
_cell.length_c   1.000
_cell.angle_alpha   90.00
_cell.angle_beta   90.00
_cell.angle_gamma   90.00
#
_symmetry.space_group_name_H-M   'P 1'
#
loop_
_entity.id
_entity.type
_entity.pdbx_description
1 polymer ?
#
loop_
_entity_poly.entity_id
_entity_poly.type
_entity_poly.pdbx_seq_one_letter_code
_entity_poly.pdbx_strand_id
1 'polypeptide(L)'
;MAPRRSLAQAAVPAIAAITAAVALLAIAVALWRLFAPMTEVAVSSATVERTPVTVYRPADGPAGPAVVVAHGFAGSRQLMQAYALALARNGYVAVTYDALGHGRHPDPLGGNLTEESGATVYLLRQLDGIVAFARDLAPDHDRIGLLGHSMASDIIVRQAGADHDTYAGLVAVSMFSTAVTEEVPPNILVIVGGLEPQVLKDEAQRVVGLVAPPGTTAEPGQTYGSFAAGTARQWRIAPGVEHIGVLYSTDGIAAAVAWLDRAFGRAGAEVTVPPPRGVWILVLLAAVVVLAWPASRLLPVVAARPVGAALPWRRLWPVAVAPAILTPLILWPLPTDWLPVLVGDYLLMHFALYGALTGLGLWWIHRRFPDTRPVDPPPTAWGRLALATLMVAAFVMIGLGGTIELFVASFIPTAERALLVPEMMLGTLPFFLVDEWLTRGPARARGGYATTKALFLLSLVPAIALDLSNLFFLIILFPVIVLYFIVFGLFSTWSWRRTHHPWVSGLASAFVFAWCVAVTFPIVTGE
;
A
#
# COMPACT_ATOMS: atom_id res chain seq x y z
N MET A 1 -5.55 54.55 14.63
CA MET A 1 -5.67 53.46 15.63
C MET A 1 -5.34 52.14 14.93
N ALA A 2 -4.18 51.54 15.17
CA ALA A 2 -3.84 50.23 14.61
C ALA A 2 -4.71 49.15 15.30
N PRO A 3 -5.31 48.20 14.57
CA PRO A 3 -6.13 47.18 15.19
C PRO A 3 -5.23 46.26 16.03
N ARG A 4 -5.46 46.20 17.34
CA ARG A 4 -4.83 45.23 18.24
C ARG A 4 -5.23 43.83 17.77
N ARG A 5 -4.31 43.10 17.13
CA ARG A 5 -4.48 41.67 16.87
C ARG A 5 -4.74 40.98 18.22
N SER A 6 -5.77 40.15 18.30
CA SER A 6 -6.03 39.39 19.53
C SER A 6 -4.83 38.48 19.82
N LEU A 7 -4.55 38.19 21.10
CA LEU A 7 -3.46 37.29 21.51
C LEU A 7 -3.52 35.94 20.77
N ALA A 8 -4.73 35.46 20.46
CA ALA A 8 -4.97 34.26 19.66
C ALA A 8 -4.47 34.37 18.20
N GLN A 9 -4.58 35.55 17.55
CA GLN A 9 -4.08 35.78 16.19
C GLN A 9 -2.55 35.91 16.13
N ALA A 10 -1.93 36.39 17.22
CA ALA A 10 -0.47 36.49 17.33
C ALA A 10 0.20 35.14 17.62
N ALA A 11 -0.49 34.19 18.26
CA ALA A 11 0.05 32.86 18.59
C ALA A 11 0.13 31.90 17.39
N VAL A 12 -0.73 32.06 16.37
CA VAL A 12 -0.83 31.09 15.26
C VAL A 12 0.47 30.92 14.45
N PRO A 13 1.25 31.98 14.13
CA PRO A 13 2.56 31.84 13.48
C PRO A 13 3.58 31.08 14.34
N ALA A 14 3.63 31.38 15.65
CA ALA A 14 4.54 30.71 16.58
C ALA A 14 4.21 29.22 16.72
N ILE A 15 2.93 28.87 16.86
CA ILE A 15 2.48 27.47 16.91
C ILE A 15 2.87 26.73 15.62
N ALA A 16 2.65 27.34 14.45
CA ALA A 16 3.04 26.71 13.19
C ALA A 16 4.56 26.53 13.04
N ALA A 17 5.36 27.49 13.50
CA ALA A 17 6.82 27.35 13.50
C ALA A 17 7.27 26.20 14.42
N ILE A 18 6.70 26.10 15.63
CA ILE A 18 6.97 25.00 16.56
C ILE A 18 6.54 23.66 15.95
N THR A 19 5.33 23.57 15.39
CA THR A 19 4.85 22.34 14.73
C THR A 19 5.74 21.94 13.57
N ALA A 20 6.20 22.89 12.75
CA ALA A 20 7.13 22.61 11.66
C ALA A 20 8.48 22.09 12.19
N ALA A 21 9.04 22.72 13.23
CA ALA A 21 10.30 22.29 13.83
C ALA A 21 10.20 20.87 14.42
N VAL A 22 9.14 20.57 15.16
CA VAL A 22 8.89 19.23 15.73
C VAL A 22 8.70 18.19 14.62
N ALA A 23 7.92 18.50 13.58
CA ALA A 23 7.72 17.58 12.46
C ALA A 23 9.01 17.32 11.69
N LEU A 24 9.83 18.35 11.43
CA LEU A 24 11.12 18.21 10.77
C LEU A 24 12.12 17.39 11.61
N LEU A 25 12.15 17.60 12.93
CA LEU A 25 12.96 16.78 13.82
C LEU A 25 12.50 15.31 13.81
N ALA A 26 11.19 15.06 13.87
CA ALA A 26 10.63 13.72 13.79
C ALA A 26 10.96 13.04 12.45
N ILE A 27 10.89 13.77 11.33
CA ILE A 27 11.35 13.28 10.01
C ILE A 27 12.84 12.91 10.06
N ALA A 28 13.70 13.79 10.57
CA ALA A 28 15.14 13.53 10.65
C ALA A 28 15.47 12.30 11.51
N VAL A 29 14.82 12.17 12.67
CA VAL A 29 15.00 11.01 13.57
C VAL A 29 14.48 9.73 12.93
N ALA A 30 13.30 9.77 12.30
CA ALA A 30 12.74 8.60 11.64
C ALA A 30 13.62 8.13 10.47
N LEU A 31 14.11 9.05 9.64
CA LEU A 31 15.05 8.73 8.57
C LEU A 31 16.35 8.13 9.12
N TRP A 32 16.93 8.72 10.17
CA TRP A 32 18.11 8.16 10.83
C TRP A 32 17.86 6.73 11.33
N ARG A 33 16.72 6.47 11.97
CA ARG A 33 16.35 5.13 12.47
C ARG A 33 16.08 4.12 11.35
N LEU A 34 15.62 4.56 10.19
CA LEU A 34 15.36 3.69 9.03
C LEU A 34 16.63 3.40 8.23
N PHE A 35 17.56 4.36 8.13
CA PHE A 35 18.79 4.21 7.38
C PHE A 35 19.95 3.63 8.20
N ALA A 36 20.01 3.86 9.53
CA ALA A 36 21.13 3.38 10.34
C ALA A 36 21.35 1.85 10.22
N PRO A 37 20.32 0.98 10.29
CA PRO A 37 20.55 -0.46 10.12
C PRO A 37 20.98 -0.87 8.71
N MET A 38 20.82 -0.01 7.71
CA MET A 38 21.24 -0.28 6.32
C MET A 38 22.75 -0.15 6.15
N THR A 39 23.48 0.48 7.09
CA THR A 39 24.95 0.62 6.97
C THR A 39 25.68 -0.68 7.24
N GLU A 40 25.03 -1.66 7.87
CA GLU A 40 25.56 -3.00 8.16
C GLU A 40 25.39 -3.96 6.97
N VAL A 41 24.75 -3.51 5.88
CA VAL A 41 24.33 -4.36 4.77
C VAL A 41 24.70 -3.73 3.43
N ALA A 42 25.39 -4.49 2.59
CA ALA A 42 25.62 -4.15 1.19
C ALA A 42 24.36 -4.46 0.38
N VAL A 43 23.77 -3.42 -0.22
CA VAL A 43 22.57 -3.52 -1.06
C VAL A 43 22.93 -3.26 -2.51
N SER A 44 22.61 -4.20 -3.40
CA SER A 44 22.83 -4.07 -4.84
C SER A 44 21.55 -4.40 -5.62
N SER A 45 21.40 -3.79 -6.79
CA SER A 45 20.30 -4.11 -7.71
C SER A 45 20.82 -4.99 -8.84
N ALA A 46 19.98 -5.91 -9.29
CA ALA A 46 20.23 -6.77 -10.43
C ALA A 46 18.94 -6.91 -11.27
N THR A 47 19.06 -7.54 -12.43
CA THR A 47 17.92 -7.94 -13.25
C THR A 47 18.12 -9.38 -13.68
N VAL A 48 17.15 -10.24 -13.38
CA VAL A 48 17.15 -11.65 -13.79
C VAL A 48 16.12 -11.76 -14.90
N GLU A 49 16.59 -12.02 -16.12
CA GLU A 49 15.81 -11.86 -17.35
C GLU A 49 15.27 -10.42 -17.45
N ARG A 50 13.99 -10.20 -17.12
CA ARG A 50 13.35 -8.87 -17.03
C ARG A 50 12.88 -8.52 -15.62
N THR A 51 13.12 -9.41 -14.66
CA THR A 51 12.68 -9.27 -13.27
C THR A 51 13.63 -8.36 -12.49
N PRO A 52 13.17 -7.22 -11.94
CA PRO A 52 13.96 -6.40 -11.04
C PRO A 52 14.25 -7.12 -9.72
N VAL A 53 15.52 -7.14 -9.31
CA VAL A 53 16.00 -7.83 -8.11
C VAL A 53 16.78 -6.87 -7.21
N THR A 54 16.62 -7.01 -5.90
CA THR A 54 17.51 -6.41 -4.90
C THR A 54 18.19 -7.52 -4.09
N VAL A 55 19.51 -7.45 -4.00
CA VAL A 55 20.32 -8.37 -3.20
C VAL A 55 20.84 -7.62 -1.97
N TYR A 56 20.58 -8.20 -0.79
CA TYR A 56 21.07 -7.75 0.50
C TYR A 56 22.10 -8.74 1.00
N ARG A 57 23.30 -8.26 1.32
CA ARG A 57 24.40 -9.07 1.87
C ARG A 57 24.99 -8.41 3.12
N PRO A 58 25.60 -9.16 4.04
CA PRO A 58 26.46 -8.56 5.07
C PRO A 58 27.44 -7.57 4.42
N ALA A 59 27.60 -6.38 5.00
CA ALA A 59 28.60 -5.43 4.49
C ALA A 59 30.02 -5.96 4.69
N ASP A 60 30.25 -6.68 5.78
CA ASP A 60 31.52 -7.29 6.16
C ASP A 60 31.35 -8.80 6.39
N GLY A 61 32.37 -9.58 6.02
CA GLY A 61 32.42 -11.03 6.23
C GLY A 61 31.94 -11.89 5.05
N PRO A 62 32.08 -13.23 5.14
CA PRO A 62 31.68 -14.14 4.07
C PRO A 62 30.15 -14.18 3.94
N ALA A 63 29.69 -14.24 2.69
CA ALA A 63 28.28 -14.45 2.38
C ALA A 63 27.86 -15.87 2.77
N GLY A 64 26.84 -16.00 3.63
CA GLY A 64 26.24 -17.28 3.96
C GLY A 64 25.20 -17.75 2.93
N PRO A 65 24.32 -18.70 3.28
CA PRO A 65 23.33 -19.25 2.37
C PRO A 65 22.40 -18.18 1.80
N ALA A 66 21.87 -18.45 0.60
CA ALA A 66 20.90 -17.57 -0.04
C ALA A 66 19.46 -17.86 0.43
N VAL A 67 18.68 -16.79 0.57
CA VAL A 67 17.25 -16.82 0.87
C VAL A 67 16.51 -15.96 -0.13
N VAL A 68 15.60 -16.57 -0.91
CA VAL A 68 14.72 -15.83 -1.81
C VAL A 68 13.50 -15.35 -1.03
N VAL A 69 13.19 -14.06 -1.15
CA VAL A 69 12.18 -13.37 -0.34
C VAL A 69 11.12 -12.76 -1.27
N ALA A 70 9.96 -13.42 -1.36
CA ALA A 70 8.87 -13.11 -2.26
C ALA A 70 7.73 -12.33 -1.57
N HIS A 71 7.22 -11.30 -2.23
CA HIS A 71 6.14 -10.45 -1.72
C HIS A 71 4.75 -10.97 -2.10
N GLY A 72 3.72 -10.58 -1.32
CA GLY A 72 2.32 -10.91 -1.62
C GLY A 72 1.69 -10.07 -2.74
N PHE A 73 0.39 -10.27 -2.96
CA PHE A 73 -0.41 -9.55 -3.95
C PHE A 73 -0.41 -8.03 -3.70
N ALA A 74 -0.37 -7.24 -4.78
CA ALA A 74 -0.20 -5.78 -4.74
C ALA A 74 1.04 -5.31 -3.93
N GLY A 75 2.03 -6.19 -3.77
CA GLY A 75 3.32 -5.92 -3.14
C GLY A 75 4.43 -5.53 -4.12
N SER A 76 5.64 -5.38 -3.58
CA SER A 76 6.89 -5.17 -4.32
C SER A 76 8.08 -5.54 -3.43
N ARG A 77 9.29 -5.57 -3.99
CA ARG A 77 10.53 -5.89 -3.28
C ARG A 77 10.80 -5.01 -2.05
N GLN A 78 10.30 -3.76 -2.03
CA GLN A 78 10.43 -2.86 -0.87
C GLN A 78 9.59 -3.30 0.32
N LEU A 79 8.43 -3.92 0.07
CA LEU A 79 7.54 -4.41 1.13
C LEU A 79 8.22 -5.48 2.00
N MET A 80 9.13 -6.26 1.38
CA MET A 80 9.87 -7.33 2.03
C MET A 80 11.22 -6.89 2.61
N GLN A 81 11.56 -5.61 2.51
CA GLN A 81 12.87 -5.08 2.93
C GLN A 81 13.18 -5.36 4.41
N ALA A 82 12.18 -5.38 5.30
CA ALA A 82 12.40 -5.65 6.72
C ALA A 82 12.96 -7.06 6.98
N TYR A 83 12.41 -8.07 6.31
CA TYR A 83 12.93 -9.44 6.37
C TYR A 83 14.29 -9.56 5.68
N ALA A 84 14.44 -9.00 4.47
CA ALA A 84 15.69 -9.09 3.72
C ALA A 84 16.86 -8.45 4.48
N LEU A 85 16.61 -7.31 5.14
CA LEU A 85 17.60 -6.63 5.97
C LEU A 85 17.97 -7.47 7.21
N ALA A 86 16.98 -8.06 7.89
CA ALA A 86 17.26 -8.89 9.06
C ALA A 86 18.03 -10.16 8.70
N LEU A 87 17.71 -10.79 7.57
CA LEU A 87 18.45 -11.93 7.03
C LEU A 87 19.90 -11.55 6.72
N ALA A 88 20.12 -10.45 6.01
CA ALA A 88 21.47 -9.99 5.67
C ALA A 88 22.30 -9.63 6.91
N ARG A 89 21.70 -8.97 7.91
CA ARG A 89 22.38 -8.68 9.20
C ARG A 89 22.73 -9.93 9.99
N ASN A 90 22.07 -11.06 9.71
CA ASN A 90 22.37 -12.37 10.30
C ASN A 90 23.14 -13.27 9.32
N GLY A 91 23.86 -12.71 8.35
CA GLY A 91 24.82 -13.48 7.55
C GLY A 91 24.23 -14.19 6.32
N TYR A 92 22.99 -13.93 5.94
CA TYR A 92 22.38 -14.52 4.72
C TYR A 92 22.56 -13.61 3.50
N VAL A 93 22.51 -14.20 2.31
CA VAL A 93 22.28 -13.45 1.07
C VAL A 93 20.77 -13.42 0.82
N ALA A 94 20.11 -12.29 1.11
CA ALA A 94 18.68 -12.17 0.88
C ALA A 94 18.38 -11.54 -0.49
N VAL A 95 17.54 -12.21 -1.28
CA VAL A 95 17.18 -11.82 -2.64
C VAL A 95 15.70 -11.48 -2.70
N THR A 96 15.35 -10.21 -2.85
CA THR A 96 13.97 -9.78 -3.10
C THR A 96 13.79 -9.44 -4.58
N TYR A 97 12.59 -9.64 -5.10
CA TYR A 97 12.27 -9.37 -6.50
C TYR A 97 10.86 -8.80 -6.65
N ASP A 98 10.60 -8.13 -7.77
CA ASP A 98 9.26 -7.69 -8.14
C ASP A 98 8.60 -8.77 -9.02
N ALA A 99 7.54 -9.41 -8.51
CA ALA A 99 6.83 -10.47 -9.22
C ALA A 99 6.13 -9.95 -10.50
N LEU A 100 5.83 -10.84 -11.43
CA LEU A 100 5.04 -10.52 -12.63
C LEU A 100 3.79 -9.69 -12.30
N GLY A 101 3.54 -8.66 -13.11
CA GLY A 101 2.43 -7.72 -12.89
C GLY A 101 2.61 -6.76 -11.71
N HIS A 102 3.63 -6.92 -10.86
CA HIS A 102 3.80 -6.17 -9.61
C HIS A 102 5.04 -5.29 -9.61
N GLY A 103 5.09 -4.33 -8.66
CA GLY A 103 6.24 -3.47 -8.44
C GLY A 103 6.72 -2.79 -9.73
N ARG A 104 8.00 -3.01 -10.06
CA ARG A 104 8.61 -2.52 -11.30
C ARG A 104 8.75 -3.58 -12.39
N HIS A 105 8.14 -4.75 -12.25
CA HIS A 105 8.14 -5.74 -13.31
C HIS A 105 7.41 -5.17 -14.54
N PRO A 106 8.04 -5.15 -15.73
CA PRO A 106 7.44 -4.52 -16.90
C PRO A 106 6.32 -5.38 -17.53
N ASP A 107 6.39 -6.70 -17.36
CA ASP A 107 5.41 -7.62 -17.92
C ASP A 107 4.22 -7.86 -16.98
N PRO A 108 3.01 -7.99 -17.54
CA PRO A 108 1.80 -8.29 -16.79
C PRO A 108 1.84 -9.70 -16.18
N LEU A 109 0.99 -9.93 -15.18
CA LEU A 109 0.66 -11.26 -14.70
C LEU A 109 -0.45 -11.83 -15.59
N GLY A 110 -0.11 -12.83 -16.41
CA GLY A 110 -1.08 -13.58 -17.21
C GLY A 110 -1.74 -14.71 -16.43
N GLY A 111 -2.78 -15.32 -17.00
CA GLY A 111 -3.55 -16.38 -16.36
C GLY A 111 -4.64 -15.84 -15.42
N ASN A 112 -5.69 -16.65 -15.22
CA ASN A 112 -6.72 -16.35 -14.24
C ASN A 112 -6.13 -16.33 -12.80
N LEU A 113 -6.33 -15.23 -12.06
CA LEU A 113 -5.85 -15.05 -10.69
C LEU A 113 -6.53 -16.00 -9.68
N THR A 114 -7.72 -16.53 -10.01
CA THR A 114 -8.48 -17.42 -9.12
C THR A 114 -8.27 -18.90 -9.44
N GLU A 115 -7.52 -19.24 -10.49
CA GLU A 115 -7.30 -20.62 -10.91
C GLU A 115 -5.84 -21.04 -10.73
N GLU A 116 -5.62 -22.24 -10.18
CA GLU A 116 -4.28 -22.78 -9.95
C GLU A 116 -3.48 -23.00 -11.24
N SER A 117 -4.16 -23.24 -12.38
CA SER A 117 -3.54 -23.35 -13.71
C SER A 117 -3.27 -22.00 -14.39
N GLY A 118 -3.69 -20.89 -13.79
CA GLY A 118 -3.53 -19.54 -14.33
C GLY A 118 -2.25 -18.87 -13.83
N ALA A 119 -2.41 -17.83 -13.01
CA ALA A 119 -1.31 -16.97 -12.56
C ALA A 119 -0.17 -17.70 -11.83
N THR A 120 -0.49 -18.77 -11.11
CA THR A 120 0.48 -19.58 -10.33
C THR A 120 1.59 -20.17 -11.21
N VAL A 121 1.27 -20.63 -12.42
CA VAL A 121 2.26 -21.25 -13.33
C VAL A 121 3.33 -20.23 -13.75
N TYR A 122 2.91 -19.01 -14.08
CA TYR A 122 3.82 -17.93 -14.46
C TYR A 122 4.70 -17.48 -13.30
N LEU A 123 4.13 -17.39 -12.09
CA LEU A 123 4.88 -17.03 -10.88
C LEU A 123 5.89 -18.10 -10.47
N LEU A 124 5.56 -19.39 -10.60
CA LEU A 124 6.51 -20.49 -10.38
C LEU A 124 7.67 -20.44 -11.37
N ARG A 125 7.37 -20.27 -12.66
CA ARG A 125 8.41 -20.14 -13.70
C ARG A 125 9.33 -18.94 -13.45
N GLN A 126 8.77 -17.81 -13.00
CA GLN A 126 9.59 -16.66 -12.62
C GLN A 126 10.49 -17.01 -11.42
N LEU A 127 9.92 -17.67 -10.39
CA LEU A 127 10.66 -18.05 -9.19
C LEU A 127 11.81 -19.02 -9.49
N ASP A 128 11.68 -19.93 -10.45
CA ASP A 128 12.77 -20.81 -10.90
C ASP A 128 14.02 -20.01 -11.29
N GLY A 129 13.85 -18.97 -12.11
CA GLY A 129 14.95 -18.10 -12.53
C GLY A 129 15.58 -17.33 -11.37
N ILE A 130 14.76 -16.86 -10.41
CA ILE A 130 15.25 -16.18 -9.21
C ILE A 130 16.00 -17.14 -8.27
N VAL A 131 15.54 -18.38 -8.14
CA VAL A 131 16.19 -19.44 -7.39
C VAL A 131 17.56 -19.78 -8.00
N ALA A 132 17.64 -19.95 -9.32
CA ALA A 132 18.89 -20.20 -10.02
C ALA A 132 19.89 -19.04 -9.78
N PHE A 133 19.44 -17.79 -9.95
CA PHE A 133 20.25 -16.62 -9.65
C PHE A 133 20.72 -16.60 -8.19
N ALA A 134 19.85 -16.92 -7.23
CA ALA A 134 20.19 -16.94 -5.81
C ALA A 134 21.28 -18.01 -5.49
N ARG A 135 21.27 -19.16 -6.17
CA ARG A 135 22.31 -20.19 -6.04
C ARG A 135 23.67 -19.68 -6.52
N ASP A 136 23.70 -18.97 -7.65
CA ASP A 136 24.95 -18.38 -8.18
C ASP A 136 25.57 -17.35 -7.21
N LEU A 137 24.75 -16.72 -6.36
CA LEU A 137 25.23 -15.78 -5.35
C LEU A 137 25.81 -16.44 -4.09
N ALA A 138 25.57 -17.73 -3.89
CA ALA A 138 26.00 -18.50 -2.72
C ALA A 138 26.55 -19.88 -3.15
N PRO A 139 27.63 -19.92 -3.96
CA PRO A 139 28.12 -21.16 -4.58
C PRO A 139 28.65 -22.20 -3.59
N ASP A 140 29.02 -21.78 -2.37
CA ASP A 140 29.49 -22.67 -1.30
C ASP A 140 28.35 -23.29 -0.48
N HIS A 141 27.09 -23.10 -0.90
CA HIS A 141 25.90 -23.57 -0.21
C HIS A 141 24.98 -24.36 -1.15
N ASP A 142 24.82 -25.65 -0.87
CA ASP A 142 24.06 -26.56 -1.73
C ASP A 142 22.54 -26.31 -1.72
N ARG A 143 22.03 -25.75 -0.62
CA ARG A 143 20.60 -25.51 -0.38
C ARG A 143 20.30 -24.02 -0.21
N ILE A 144 19.06 -23.65 -0.49
CA ILE A 144 18.55 -22.29 -0.34
C ILE A 144 17.33 -22.24 0.58
N GLY A 145 17.02 -21.05 1.10
CA GLY A 145 15.80 -20.79 1.87
C GLY A 145 14.78 -20.04 1.02
N LEU A 146 13.50 -20.23 1.31
CA LEU A 146 12.43 -19.42 0.72
C LEU A 146 11.62 -18.73 1.81
N LEU A 147 11.26 -17.48 1.58
CA LEU A 147 10.35 -16.71 2.41
C LEU A 147 9.28 -16.07 1.54
N GLY A 148 8.01 -16.28 1.86
CA GLY A 148 6.88 -15.80 1.09
C GLY A 148 5.82 -15.16 1.98
N HIS A 149 5.21 -14.07 1.51
CA HIS A 149 4.08 -13.42 2.17
C HIS A 149 2.78 -13.62 1.40
N SER A 150 1.71 -13.97 2.12
CA SER A 150 0.35 -14.08 1.60
C SER A 150 0.31 -14.95 0.34
N MET A 151 -0.07 -14.41 -0.83
CA MET A 151 -0.04 -15.08 -2.14
C MET A 151 1.26 -15.84 -2.41
N ALA A 152 2.42 -15.24 -2.08
CA ALA A 152 3.71 -15.87 -2.36
C ALA A 152 3.97 -17.11 -1.49
N SER A 153 3.24 -17.30 -0.39
CA SER A 153 3.37 -18.49 0.46
C SER A 153 3.01 -19.76 -0.31
N ASP A 154 1.94 -19.73 -1.12
CA ASP A 154 1.56 -20.88 -1.96
C ASP A 154 2.62 -21.15 -3.03
N ILE A 155 3.14 -20.09 -3.65
CA ILE A 155 4.18 -20.19 -4.68
C ILE A 155 5.44 -20.85 -4.13
N ILE A 156 5.93 -20.41 -2.96
CA ILE A 156 7.15 -21.02 -2.37
C ILE A 156 6.92 -22.46 -1.90
N VAL A 157 5.71 -22.81 -1.43
CA VAL A 157 5.37 -24.18 -1.04
C VAL A 157 5.42 -25.10 -2.26
N ARG A 158 4.78 -24.70 -3.36
CA ARG A 158 4.76 -25.48 -4.60
C ARG A 158 6.15 -25.61 -5.22
N GLN A 159 6.92 -24.52 -5.22
CA GLN A 159 8.31 -24.50 -5.66
C GLN A 159 9.15 -25.52 -4.88
N ALA A 160 9.04 -25.50 -3.56
CA ALA A 160 9.79 -26.41 -2.71
C ALA A 160 9.32 -27.86 -2.82
N GLY A 161 8.03 -28.07 -3.10
CA GLY A 161 7.44 -29.39 -3.35
C GLY A 161 7.96 -30.06 -4.63
N ALA A 162 8.36 -29.28 -5.64
CA ALA A 162 8.89 -29.83 -6.90
C ALA A 162 10.34 -30.33 -6.79
N ASP A 163 11.12 -29.81 -5.84
CA ASP A 163 12.54 -30.15 -5.66
C ASP A 163 12.94 -30.03 -4.17
N HIS A 164 12.53 -31.01 -3.36
CA HIS A 164 12.72 -30.99 -1.91
C HIS A 164 14.19 -30.81 -1.48
N ASP A 165 15.13 -31.41 -2.20
CA ASP A 165 16.54 -31.46 -1.80
C ASP A 165 17.25 -30.11 -1.97
N THR A 166 16.74 -29.24 -2.85
CA THR A 166 17.28 -27.89 -3.07
C THR A 166 16.97 -26.94 -1.89
N TYR A 167 15.97 -27.20 -1.05
CA TYR A 167 15.52 -26.25 -0.04
C TYR A 167 15.84 -26.69 1.40
N ALA A 168 16.49 -25.82 2.17
CA ALA A 168 16.79 -26.08 3.57
C ALA A 168 15.56 -25.91 4.47
N GLY A 169 14.76 -24.87 4.20
CA GLY A 169 13.53 -24.56 4.92
C GLY A 169 12.83 -23.31 4.42
N LEU A 170 11.54 -23.23 4.76
CA LEU A 170 10.60 -22.21 4.31
C LEU A 170 10.09 -21.37 5.48
N VAL A 171 9.82 -20.09 5.20
CA VAL A 171 9.08 -19.19 6.08
C VAL A 171 7.89 -18.62 5.31
N ALA A 172 6.68 -18.99 5.73
CA ALA A 172 5.44 -18.54 5.12
C ALA A 172 4.72 -17.57 6.07
N VAL A 173 4.53 -16.33 5.64
CA VAL A 173 3.93 -15.26 6.44
C VAL A 173 2.51 -15.00 5.95
N SER A 174 1.51 -15.08 6.83
CA SER A 174 0.08 -14.92 6.51
C SER A 174 -0.37 -15.88 5.41
N MET A 175 0.01 -17.15 5.55
CA MET A 175 -0.10 -18.11 4.47
C MET A 175 -1.52 -18.63 4.24
N PHE A 176 -1.78 -19.00 2.99
CA PHE A 176 -2.82 -19.94 2.61
C PHE A 176 -2.30 -20.76 1.44
N SER A 177 -2.34 -22.10 1.54
CA SER A 177 -1.88 -22.97 0.45
C SER A 177 -2.54 -24.35 0.51
N THR A 178 -3.16 -24.74 -0.60
CA THR A 178 -3.76 -26.07 -0.80
C THR A 178 -2.71 -27.15 -1.07
N ALA A 179 -1.47 -26.77 -1.39
CA ALA A 179 -0.40 -27.69 -1.79
C ALA A 179 0.34 -28.36 -0.62
N VAL A 180 0.08 -27.93 0.62
CA VAL A 180 0.74 -28.49 1.82
C VAL A 180 0.17 -29.86 2.17
N THR A 181 1.03 -30.89 2.16
CA THR A 181 0.74 -32.27 2.63
C THR A 181 1.58 -32.60 3.87
N GLU A 182 1.65 -33.85 4.31
CA GLU A 182 2.56 -34.27 5.41
C GLU A 182 4.04 -34.20 4.97
N GLU A 183 4.30 -34.44 3.68
CA GLU A 183 5.63 -34.49 3.07
C GLU A 183 6.04 -33.16 2.43
N VAL A 184 5.08 -32.35 1.97
CA VAL A 184 5.32 -31.08 1.25
C VAL A 184 4.94 -29.89 2.13
N PRO A 185 5.75 -28.82 2.22
CA PRO A 185 7.13 -28.67 1.75
C PRO A 185 8.14 -29.13 2.83
N PRO A 186 9.47 -29.15 2.52
CA PRO A 186 10.49 -29.35 3.54
C PRO A 186 10.51 -28.21 4.57
N ASN A 187 10.69 -28.55 5.85
CA ASN A 187 10.92 -27.64 6.98
C ASN A 187 10.22 -26.27 6.89
N ILE A 188 8.97 -26.13 7.34
CA ILE A 188 8.22 -24.87 7.23
C ILE A 188 7.90 -24.20 8.59
N LEU A 189 8.18 -22.90 8.67
CA LEU A 189 7.63 -22.00 9.68
C LEU A 189 6.46 -21.21 9.08
N VAL A 190 5.32 -21.22 9.78
CA VAL A 190 4.19 -20.35 9.47
C VAL A 190 4.09 -19.22 10.48
N ILE A 191 4.03 -17.97 10.02
CA ILE A 191 3.88 -16.79 10.88
C ILE A 191 2.55 -16.13 10.55
N VAL A 192 1.69 -15.95 11.56
CA VAL A 192 0.36 -15.34 11.42
C VAL A 192 0.24 -14.11 12.34
N GLY A 193 -0.39 -13.05 11.87
CA GLY A 193 -0.65 -11.85 12.66
C GLY A 193 -1.74 -12.10 13.71
N GLY A 194 -1.56 -11.56 14.92
CA GLY A 194 -2.51 -11.71 16.02
C GLY A 194 -3.88 -11.08 15.73
N LEU A 195 -3.92 -10.04 14.89
CA LEU A 195 -5.14 -9.36 14.46
C LEU A 195 -5.68 -9.87 13.12
N GLU A 196 -5.08 -10.92 12.55
CA GLU A 196 -5.59 -11.53 11.32
C GLU A 196 -6.86 -12.35 11.56
N PRO A 197 -7.68 -12.53 10.51
CA PRO A 197 -8.86 -13.39 10.56
C PRO A 197 -8.53 -14.82 11.00
N GLN A 198 -9.47 -15.46 11.70
CA GLN A 198 -9.27 -16.79 12.28
C GLN A 198 -8.87 -17.85 11.24
N VAL A 199 -9.39 -17.76 10.01
CA VAL A 199 -9.07 -18.69 8.92
C VAL A 199 -7.56 -18.82 8.65
N LEU A 200 -6.78 -17.74 8.79
CA LEU A 200 -5.31 -17.81 8.59
C LEU A 200 -4.61 -18.48 9.78
N LYS A 201 -5.16 -18.35 10.99
CA LYS A 201 -4.65 -19.03 12.19
C LYS A 201 -4.96 -20.52 12.12
N ASP A 202 -6.17 -20.86 11.68
CA ASP A 202 -6.60 -22.25 11.48
C ASP A 202 -5.74 -22.92 10.41
N GLU A 203 -5.41 -22.21 9.33
CA GLU A 203 -4.51 -22.72 8.28
C GLU A 203 -3.08 -22.93 8.81
N ALA A 204 -2.54 -21.97 9.56
CA ALA A 204 -1.23 -22.13 10.20
C ALA A 204 -1.18 -23.34 11.14
N GLN A 205 -2.24 -23.55 11.92
CA GLN A 205 -2.37 -24.70 12.80
C GLN A 205 -2.53 -26.01 12.00
N ARG A 206 -3.31 -26.02 10.91
CA ARG A 206 -3.49 -27.18 10.03
C ARG A 206 -2.16 -27.65 9.47
N VAL A 207 -1.36 -26.74 8.91
CA VAL A 207 -0.06 -27.04 8.29
C VAL A 207 0.87 -27.77 9.26
N VAL A 208 0.89 -27.35 10.53
CA VAL A 208 1.72 -27.96 11.57
C VAL A 208 1.09 -29.23 12.14
N GLY A 209 -0.24 -29.27 12.25
CA GLY A 209 -0.99 -30.42 12.71
C GLY A 209 -0.81 -31.67 11.84
N LEU A 210 -0.48 -31.51 10.55
CA LEU A 210 -0.19 -32.61 9.63
C LEU A 210 0.98 -33.50 10.08
N VAL A 211 1.91 -32.98 10.89
CA VAL A 211 3.06 -33.75 11.42
C VAL A 211 3.05 -33.87 12.94
N ALA A 212 1.98 -33.41 13.59
CA ALA A 212 1.82 -33.51 15.03
C ALA A 212 1.33 -34.92 15.41
N PRO A 213 1.63 -35.41 16.63
CA PRO A 213 1.13 -36.70 17.10
C PRO A 213 -0.41 -36.78 16.98
N PRO A 214 -0.97 -37.95 16.58
CA PRO A 214 -2.42 -38.11 16.48
C PRO A 214 -3.14 -37.73 17.77
N GLY A 215 -4.23 -36.96 17.63
CA GLY A 215 -5.01 -36.46 18.77
C GLY A 215 -4.41 -35.27 19.52
N THR A 216 -3.32 -34.67 19.00
CA THR A 216 -2.75 -33.44 19.56
C THR A 216 -3.11 -32.22 18.71
N THR A 217 -3.45 -31.13 19.39
CA THR A 217 -3.60 -29.82 18.77
C THR A 217 -2.22 -29.17 18.67
N ALA A 218 -1.83 -28.71 17.48
CA ALA A 218 -0.53 -28.07 17.30
C ALA A 218 -0.49 -26.72 18.02
N GLU A 219 0.43 -26.56 18.97
CA GLU A 219 0.58 -25.36 19.79
C GLU A 219 1.48 -24.30 19.11
N PRO A 220 1.14 -23.00 19.21
CA PRO A 220 1.99 -21.95 18.69
C PRO A 220 3.37 -21.97 19.34
N GLY A 221 4.40 -21.92 18.51
CA GLY A 221 5.79 -21.85 18.94
C GLY A 221 6.44 -23.16 19.35
N GLN A 222 5.68 -24.26 19.33
CA GLN A 222 6.24 -25.61 19.41
C GLN A 222 6.72 -26.07 18.02
N THR A 223 7.85 -26.78 17.96
CA THR A 223 8.34 -27.40 16.72
C THR A 223 7.93 -28.87 16.75
N TYR A 224 7.28 -29.33 15.69
CA TYR A 224 6.94 -30.73 15.44
C TYR A 224 7.80 -31.26 14.27
N GLY A 225 7.91 -32.58 14.09
CA GLY A 225 8.79 -33.18 13.08
C GLY A 225 10.29 -33.01 13.36
N SER A 226 11.13 -33.19 12.34
CA SER A 226 12.61 -33.16 12.46
C SER A 226 13.26 -32.37 11.32
N PHE A 227 14.14 -31.43 11.67
CA PHE A 227 14.91 -30.66 10.68
C PHE A 227 15.80 -31.54 9.81
N ALA A 228 16.42 -32.56 10.42
CA ALA A 228 17.30 -33.50 9.72
C ALA A 228 16.54 -34.37 8.72
N ALA A 229 15.26 -34.66 8.99
CA ALA A 229 14.39 -35.41 8.09
C ALA A 229 13.62 -34.50 7.10
N GLY A 230 13.84 -33.18 7.14
CA GLY A 230 13.09 -32.23 6.32
C GLY A 230 11.62 -32.05 6.73
N THR A 231 11.18 -32.58 7.86
CA THR A 231 9.76 -32.61 8.25
C THR A 231 9.41 -31.61 9.35
N ALA A 232 10.33 -30.73 9.75
CA ALA A 232 10.10 -29.80 10.85
C ALA A 232 8.98 -28.81 10.51
N ARG A 233 8.01 -28.64 11.40
CA ARG A 233 6.95 -27.64 11.24
C ARG A 233 6.72 -26.86 12.53
N GLN A 234 6.50 -25.56 12.39
CA GLN A 234 6.15 -24.68 13.49
C GLN A 234 5.20 -23.59 12.98
N TRP A 235 4.31 -23.13 13.84
CA TRP A 235 3.56 -21.91 13.59
C TRP A 235 3.75 -20.92 14.73
N ARG A 236 3.65 -19.63 14.46
CA ARG A 236 3.88 -18.53 15.41
C ARG A 236 2.82 -17.45 15.20
N ILE A 237 2.36 -16.88 16.31
CA ILE A 237 1.48 -15.71 16.30
C ILE A 237 2.32 -14.46 16.61
N ALA A 238 2.36 -13.51 15.69
CA ALA A 238 2.95 -12.20 15.90
C ALA A 238 1.94 -11.28 16.59
N PRO A 239 2.19 -10.78 17.82
CA PRO A 239 1.18 -10.06 18.59
C PRO A 239 0.86 -8.67 18.00
N GLY A 240 -0.41 -8.28 18.09
CA GLY A 240 -0.85 -6.88 17.85
C GLY A 240 -0.73 -6.36 16.41
N VAL A 241 -0.47 -7.23 15.44
CA VAL A 241 -0.30 -6.86 14.03
C VAL A 241 -1.34 -7.52 13.13
N GLU A 242 -1.76 -6.78 12.11
CA GLU A 242 -2.63 -7.24 11.02
C GLU A 242 -1.80 -7.75 9.81
N HIS A 243 -2.49 -8.04 8.70
CA HIS A 243 -1.99 -8.73 7.50
C HIS A 243 -0.78 -8.10 6.81
N ILE A 244 -0.65 -6.77 6.86
CA ILE A 244 0.54 -6.07 6.35
C ILE A 244 1.53 -5.79 7.49
N GLY A 245 1.04 -5.43 8.67
CA GLY A 245 1.83 -5.14 9.86
C GLY A 245 2.73 -6.30 10.31
N VAL A 246 2.34 -7.56 10.05
CA VAL A 246 3.16 -8.75 10.34
C VAL A 246 4.52 -8.72 9.64
N LEU A 247 4.62 -8.03 8.49
CA LEU A 247 5.89 -7.86 7.77
C LEU A 247 6.90 -6.98 8.50
N TYR A 248 6.45 -6.23 9.51
CA TYR A 248 7.26 -5.36 10.34
C TYR A 248 7.32 -5.83 11.80
N SER A 249 6.79 -7.02 12.10
CA SER A 249 6.82 -7.59 13.44
C SER A 249 8.24 -8.00 13.83
N THR A 250 8.79 -7.39 14.88
CA THR A 250 10.09 -7.79 15.43
C THR A 250 10.12 -9.27 15.80
N ASP A 251 9.06 -9.78 16.43
CA ASP A 251 8.95 -11.18 16.85
C ASP A 251 8.86 -12.13 15.65
N GLY A 252 8.07 -11.79 14.64
CA GLY A 252 7.95 -12.57 13.41
C GLY A 252 9.28 -12.64 12.64
N ILE A 253 9.94 -11.49 12.46
CA ILE A 253 11.23 -11.40 11.77
C ILE A 253 12.31 -12.19 12.53
N ALA A 254 12.37 -12.07 13.86
CA ALA A 254 13.32 -12.83 14.67
C ALA A 254 13.06 -14.35 14.58
N ALA A 255 11.79 -14.77 14.60
CA ALA A 255 11.41 -16.17 14.45
C ALA A 255 11.78 -16.73 13.07
N ALA A 256 11.64 -15.94 12.00
CA ALA A 256 12.03 -16.32 10.65
C ALA A 256 13.54 -16.58 10.54
N VAL A 257 14.36 -15.67 11.08
CA VAL A 257 15.83 -15.85 11.10
C VAL A 257 16.21 -17.09 11.92
N ALA A 258 15.65 -17.23 13.14
CA ALA A 258 15.92 -18.39 13.99
C ALA A 258 15.50 -19.73 13.36
N TRP A 259 14.42 -19.73 12.58
CA TRP A 259 13.97 -20.91 11.85
C TRP A 259 14.97 -21.31 10.76
N LEU A 260 15.39 -20.34 9.96
CA LEU A 260 16.35 -20.57 8.88
C LEU A 260 17.72 -20.98 9.45
N ASP A 261 18.17 -20.38 10.56
CA ASP A 261 19.40 -20.81 11.23
C ASP A 261 19.36 -22.29 11.62
N ARG A 262 18.23 -22.79 12.15
CA ARG A 262 18.07 -24.21 12.45
C ARG A 262 18.03 -25.07 11.17
N ALA A 263 17.30 -24.63 10.15
CA ALA A 263 17.17 -25.33 8.87
C ALA A 263 18.52 -25.52 8.15
N PHE A 264 19.40 -24.51 8.23
CA PHE A 264 20.75 -24.52 7.66
C PHE A 264 21.81 -25.15 8.58
N GLY A 265 21.44 -25.65 9.76
CA GLY A 265 22.40 -26.22 10.70
C GLY A 265 23.31 -25.18 11.38
N ARG A 266 22.92 -23.91 11.35
CA ARG A 266 23.59 -22.77 12.00
C ARG A 266 23.07 -22.55 13.44
N ALA A 267 22.64 -23.61 14.11
CA ALA A 267 22.05 -23.54 15.44
C ALA A 267 23.06 -22.97 16.46
N GLY A 268 22.63 -21.98 17.25
CA GLY A 268 23.46 -21.31 18.26
C GLY A 268 23.98 -19.93 17.86
N ALA A 269 23.74 -19.48 16.62
CA ALA A 269 23.92 -18.07 16.26
C ALA A 269 22.95 -17.19 17.06
N GLU A 270 23.47 -16.13 17.67
CA GLU A 270 22.61 -15.14 18.34
C GLU A 270 21.89 -14.31 17.27
N VAL A 271 20.55 -14.41 17.25
CA VAL A 271 19.74 -13.64 16.30
C VAL A 271 19.79 -12.17 16.68
N THR A 272 20.36 -11.36 15.80
CA THR A 272 20.39 -9.91 15.98
C THR A 272 18.96 -9.37 16.03
N VAL A 273 18.63 -8.63 17.08
CA VAL A 273 17.29 -8.05 17.27
C VAL A 273 16.91 -7.20 16.05
N PRO A 274 15.80 -7.50 15.37
CA PRO A 274 15.34 -6.71 14.23
C PRO A 274 14.99 -5.27 14.66
N PRO A 275 15.38 -4.25 13.88
CA PRO A 275 15.01 -2.88 14.17
C PRO A 275 13.49 -2.70 13.95
N PRO A 276 12.79 -1.92 14.79
CA PRO A 276 11.33 -1.74 14.68
C PRO A 276 10.97 -0.78 13.54
N ARG A 277 11.22 -1.18 12.29
CA ARG A 277 11.10 -0.34 11.08
C ARG A 277 9.68 0.19 10.89
N GLY A 278 8.66 -0.64 11.12
CA GLY A 278 7.25 -0.26 10.92
C GLY A 278 6.86 0.99 11.70
N VAL A 279 7.25 1.08 12.98
CA VAL A 279 6.96 2.26 13.82
C VAL A 279 7.61 3.52 13.26
N TRP A 280 8.87 3.44 12.81
CA TRP A 280 9.57 4.60 12.27
C TRP A 280 9.04 5.03 10.89
N ILE A 281 8.55 4.10 10.07
CA ILE A 281 7.81 4.42 8.83
C ILE A 281 6.53 5.19 9.17
N LEU A 282 5.76 4.73 10.16
CA LEU A 282 4.54 5.42 10.59
C LEU A 282 4.84 6.82 11.16
N VAL A 283 5.90 6.96 11.97
CA VAL A 283 6.35 8.26 12.47
C VAL A 283 6.72 9.19 11.31
N LEU A 284 7.45 8.68 10.30
CA LEU A 284 7.85 9.46 9.13
C LEU A 284 6.61 9.94 8.34
N LEU A 285 5.69 9.04 8.00
CA LEU A 285 4.44 9.37 7.30
C LEU A 285 3.60 10.38 8.09
N ALA A 286 3.42 10.16 9.39
CA ALA A 286 2.66 11.06 10.25
C ALA A 286 3.32 12.44 10.35
N ALA A 287 4.65 12.49 10.50
CA ALA A 287 5.39 13.76 10.56
C ALA A 287 5.29 14.55 9.26
N VAL A 288 5.32 13.89 8.10
CA VAL A 288 5.06 14.53 6.80
C VAL A 288 3.64 15.09 6.73
N VAL A 289 2.62 14.34 7.15
CA VAL A 289 1.22 14.84 7.18
C VAL A 289 1.10 16.06 8.11
N VAL A 290 1.71 16.01 9.30
CA VAL A 290 1.71 17.13 10.26
C VAL A 290 2.43 18.35 9.70
N LEU A 291 3.56 18.17 9.00
CA LEU A 291 4.32 19.26 8.37
C LEU A 291 3.50 19.98 7.28
N ALA A 292 2.55 19.30 6.65
CA ALA A 292 1.73 19.91 5.60
C ALA A 292 0.88 21.07 6.11
N TRP A 293 0.46 21.06 7.38
CA TRP A 293 -0.32 22.15 7.97
C TRP A 293 0.44 23.49 7.98
N PRO A 294 1.63 23.63 8.63
CA PRO A 294 2.40 24.87 8.58
C PRO A 294 2.92 25.16 7.16
N ALA A 295 3.31 24.14 6.39
CA ALA A 295 3.79 24.32 5.02
C ALA A 295 2.71 24.90 4.08
N SER A 296 1.43 24.55 4.28
CA SER A 296 0.32 25.10 3.50
C SER A 296 0.23 26.62 3.53
N ARG A 297 0.81 27.28 4.55
CA ARG A 297 0.82 28.75 4.69
C ARG A 297 1.72 29.45 3.67
N LEU A 298 2.62 28.70 3.03
CA LEU A 298 3.49 29.17 1.96
C LEU A 298 2.77 29.21 0.60
N LEU A 299 1.59 28.58 0.48
CA LEU A 299 0.83 28.57 -0.77
C LEU A 299 0.38 29.99 -1.16
N PRO A 300 0.37 30.33 -2.46
CA PRO A 300 -0.10 31.64 -2.92
C PRO A 300 -1.61 31.80 -2.71
N VAL A 301 -2.07 33.05 -2.49
CA VAL A 301 -3.51 33.35 -2.55
C VAL A 301 -3.96 33.29 -4.01
N VAL A 302 -4.92 32.41 -4.32
CA VAL A 302 -5.45 32.18 -5.67
C VAL A 302 -6.68 33.06 -5.94
N ALA A 303 -7.54 33.21 -4.94
CA ALA A 303 -8.73 34.06 -5.01
C ALA A 303 -8.75 35.07 -3.86
N ALA A 304 -9.17 36.32 -4.13
CA ALA A 304 -9.21 37.38 -3.13
C ALA A 304 -10.10 37.04 -1.92
N ARG A 305 -11.15 36.23 -2.14
CA ARG A 305 -12.06 35.71 -1.12
C ARG A 305 -12.32 34.21 -1.33
N PRO A 306 -12.63 33.43 -0.27
CA PRO A 306 -12.96 32.01 -0.39
C PRO A 306 -14.09 31.73 -1.37
N VAL A 307 -13.84 30.84 -2.35
CA VAL A 307 -14.84 30.39 -3.33
C VAL A 307 -15.24 28.93 -3.12
N GLY A 308 -16.37 28.56 -3.74
CA GLY A 308 -17.01 27.23 -3.71
C GLY A 308 -18.55 27.38 -3.70
N ALA A 309 -19.28 26.33 -4.10
CA ALA A 309 -20.76 26.37 -4.14
C ALA A 309 -21.38 26.46 -2.75
N ALA A 310 -20.75 25.84 -1.75
CA ALA A 310 -21.14 25.92 -0.35
C ALA A 310 -22.64 25.64 -0.09
N LEU A 311 -23.17 24.54 -0.65
CA LEU A 311 -24.60 24.26 -0.54
C LEU A 311 -25.02 23.94 0.92
N PRO A 312 -26.17 24.47 1.39
CA PRO A 312 -26.75 24.06 2.66
C PRO A 312 -27.28 22.61 2.57
N TRP A 313 -27.44 21.95 3.72
CA TRP A 313 -27.86 20.53 3.79
C TRP A 313 -29.08 20.18 2.93
N ARG A 314 -30.11 21.03 2.94
CA ARG A 314 -31.34 20.84 2.15
C ARG A 314 -31.08 20.70 0.65
N ARG A 315 -30.02 21.32 0.14
CA ARG A 315 -29.63 21.32 -1.27
C ARG A 315 -28.49 20.34 -1.55
N LEU A 316 -27.59 20.14 -0.59
CA LEU A 316 -26.50 19.17 -0.68
C LEU A 316 -27.02 17.73 -0.75
N TRP A 317 -28.02 17.37 0.07
CA TRP A 317 -28.48 15.99 0.22
C TRP A 317 -28.87 15.29 -1.10
N PRO A 318 -29.77 15.84 -1.94
CA PRO A 318 -30.11 15.17 -3.20
C PRO A 318 -28.93 15.04 -4.17
N VAL A 319 -28.01 16.02 -4.18
CA VAL A 319 -26.82 16.00 -5.04
C VAL A 319 -25.77 15.01 -4.55
N ALA A 320 -25.72 14.74 -3.25
CA ALA A 320 -24.78 13.79 -2.66
C ALA A 320 -25.29 12.34 -2.69
N VAL A 321 -26.59 12.12 -2.45
CA VAL A 321 -27.18 10.77 -2.36
C VAL A 321 -27.48 10.17 -3.72
N ALA A 322 -27.98 10.95 -4.69
CA ALA A 322 -28.33 10.40 -5.99
C ALA A 322 -27.14 9.73 -6.71
N PRO A 323 -25.93 10.34 -6.78
CA PRO A 323 -24.77 9.67 -7.37
C PRO A 323 -24.37 8.39 -6.63
N ALA A 324 -24.49 8.35 -5.30
CA ALA A 324 -24.13 7.17 -4.51
C ALA A 324 -25.00 5.94 -4.80
N ILE A 325 -26.25 6.16 -5.21
CA ILE A 325 -27.18 5.09 -5.60
C ILE A 325 -27.08 4.81 -7.11
N LEU A 326 -27.10 5.85 -7.93
CA LEU A 326 -27.18 5.71 -9.38
C LEU A 326 -25.88 5.18 -9.99
N THR A 327 -24.71 5.56 -9.47
CA THR A 327 -23.42 5.12 -10.02
C THR A 327 -23.28 3.59 -10.05
N PRO A 328 -23.40 2.87 -8.92
CA PRO A 328 -23.27 1.40 -8.94
C PRO A 328 -24.36 0.73 -9.80
N LEU A 329 -25.59 1.25 -9.83
CA LEU A 329 -26.67 0.69 -10.65
C LEU A 329 -26.46 0.88 -12.16
N ILE A 330 -25.90 2.03 -12.57
CA ILE A 330 -25.61 2.32 -13.98
C ILE A 330 -24.38 1.55 -14.45
N LEU A 331 -23.38 1.37 -13.58
CA LEU A 331 -22.15 0.65 -13.93
C LEU A 331 -22.30 -0.86 -13.91
N TRP A 332 -23.20 -1.41 -13.09
CA TRP A 332 -23.41 -2.85 -12.98
C TRP A 332 -23.53 -3.61 -14.32
N PRO A 333 -24.32 -3.14 -15.31
CA PRO A 333 -24.41 -3.85 -16.60
C PRO A 333 -23.28 -3.55 -17.59
N LEU A 334 -22.34 -2.64 -17.27
CA LEU A 334 -21.29 -2.22 -18.20
C LEU A 334 -20.04 -3.07 -18.03
N PRO A 335 -19.35 -3.41 -19.14
CA PRO A 335 -18.08 -4.13 -19.05
C PRO A 335 -16.99 -3.24 -18.43
N THR A 336 -16.24 -3.81 -17.49
CA THR A 336 -15.10 -3.17 -16.80
C THR A 336 -13.91 -4.12 -16.74
N ASP A 337 -13.45 -4.55 -17.93
CA ASP A 337 -12.35 -5.50 -18.13
C ASP A 337 -11.35 -5.03 -19.20
N TRP A 338 -11.23 -3.71 -19.40
CA TRP A 338 -10.44 -3.13 -20.50
C TRP A 338 -9.14 -2.47 -20.06
N LEU A 339 -9.04 -2.06 -18.79
CA LEU A 339 -7.75 -1.62 -18.24
C LEU A 339 -6.97 -2.82 -17.74
N PRO A 340 -5.66 -2.89 -18.00
CA PRO A 340 -4.83 -3.98 -17.50
C PRO A 340 -4.60 -3.87 -15.99
N VAL A 341 -4.96 -2.75 -15.36
CA VAL A 341 -4.85 -2.56 -13.92
C VAL A 341 -6.06 -3.18 -13.24
N LEU A 342 -5.83 -4.14 -12.35
CA LEU A 342 -6.90 -4.77 -11.60
C LEU A 342 -7.75 -3.73 -10.84
N VAL A 343 -9.08 -3.78 -11.02
CA VAL A 343 -10.08 -2.84 -10.47
C VAL A 343 -9.91 -1.38 -10.98
N GLY A 344 -8.94 -1.12 -11.86
CA GLY A 344 -8.59 0.22 -12.32
C GLY A 344 -9.70 0.87 -13.15
N ASP A 345 -10.27 0.14 -14.10
CA ASP A 345 -11.38 0.59 -14.94
C ASP A 345 -12.66 0.82 -14.16
N TYR A 346 -13.01 -0.09 -13.25
CA TYR A 346 -14.16 0.08 -12.38
C TYR A 346 -14.02 1.36 -11.55
N LEU A 347 -12.86 1.57 -10.91
CA LEU A 347 -12.59 2.80 -10.17
C LEU A 347 -12.66 4.03 -11.08
N LEU A 348 -12.01 4.00 -12.24
CA LEU A 348 -12.02 5.08 -13.22
C LEU A 348 -13.45 5.49 -13.57
N MET A 349 -14.27 4.51 -13.97
CA MET A 349 -15.67 4.71 -14.36
C MET A 349 -16.54 5.15 -13.18
N HIS A 350 -16.33 4.58 -11.99
CA HIS A 350 -17.08 4.93 -10.78
C HIS A 350 -16.82 6.37 -10.36
N PHE A 351 -15.55 6.80 -10.31
CA PHE A 351 -15.21 8.19 -10.04
C PHE A 351 -15.74 9.13 -11.13
N ALA A 352 -15.61 8.77 -12.41
CA ALA A 352 -16.03 9.60 -13.52
C ALA A 352 -17.54 9.84 -13.50
N LEU A 353 -18.32 8.75 -13.41
CA LEU A 353 -19.77 8.81 -13.41
C LEU A 353 -20.30 9.45 -12.13
N TYR A 354 -19.76 9.11 -10.96
CA TYR A 354 -20.15 9.75 -9.70
C TYR A 354 -19.92 11.26 -9.77
N GLY A 355 -18.74 11.68 -10.24
CA GLY A 355 -18.40 13.09 -10.46
C GLY A 355 -19.33 13.78 -11.45
N ALA A 356 -19.63 13.15 -12.59
CA ALA A 356 -20.53 13.68 -13.61
C ALA A 356 -21.96 13.85 -13.09
N LEU A 357 -22.51 12.84 -12.40
CA LEU A 357 -23.84 12.90 -11.79
C LEU A 357 -23.92 13.99 -10.70
N THR A 358 -22.86 14.11 -9.89
CA THR A 358 -22.74 15.18 -8.88
C THR A 358 -22.71 16.55 -9.56
N GLY A 359 -21.97 16.69 -10.66
CA GLY A 359 -21.87 17.92 -11.44
C GLY A 359 -23.19 18.31 -12.10
N LEU A 360 -23.92 17.34 -12.64
CA LEU A 360 -25.27 17.52 -13.19
C LEU A 360 -26.26 17.97 -12.11
N GLY A 361 -26.21 17.34 -10.94
CA GLY A 361 -27.03 17.73 -9.78
C GLY A 361 -26.74 19.16 -9.34
N LEU A 362 -25.46 19.54 -9.26
CA LEU A 362 -25.04 20.90 -8.93
C LEU A 362 -25.52 21.92 -9.97
N TRP A 363 -25.34 21.62 -11.27
CA TRP A 363 -25.83 22.46 -12.36
C TRP A 363 -27.35 22.65 -12.29
N TRP A 364 -28.10 21.59 -12.01
CA TRP A 364 -29.56 21.65 -11.87
C TRP A 364 -29.97 22.53 -10.69
N ILE A 365 -29.31 22.42 -9.54
CA ILE A 365 -29.54 23.30 -8.39
C ILE A 365 -29.26 24.76 -8.73
N HIS A 366 -28.15 25.05 -9.40
CA HIS A 366 -27.80 26.41 -9.81
C HIS A 366 -28.75 27.00 -10.87
N ARG A 367 -29.46 26.18 -11.64
CA ARG A 367 -30.53 26.62 -12.53
C ARG A 367 -31.84 26.85 -11.79
N ARG A 368 -32.21 25.96 -10.87
CA ARG A 368 -33.48 26.04 -10.15
C ARG A 368 -33.50 27.10 -9.04
N PHE A 369 -32.36 27.34 -8.40
CA PHE A 369 -32.20 28.26 -7.28
C PHE A 369 -31.04 29.23 -7.53
N PRO A 370 -31.24 30.30 -8.33
CA PRO A 370 -30.18 31.24 -8.68
C PRO A 370 -29.45 31.85 -7.47
N ASP A 371 -30.13 32.02 -6.33
CA ASP A 371 -29.56 32.51 -5.06
C ASP A 371 -28.46 31.61 -4.47
N THR A 372 -28.29 30.39 -4.99
CA THR A 372 -27.17 29.50 -4.65
C THR A 372 -25.87 29.88 -5.35
N ARG A 373 -25.93 30.68 -6.42
CA ARG A 373 -24.74 31.07 -7.16
C ARG A 373 -23.94 32.07 -6.33
N PRO A 374 -22.60 31.93 -6.28
CA PRO A 374 -21.76 32.98 -5.71
C PRO A 374 -22.04 34.30 -6.45
N VAL A 375 -22.41 35.35 -5.72
CA VAL A 375 -22.57 36.70 -6.28
C VAL A 375 -21.18 37.26 -6.58
N ASP A 376 -20.87 37.46 -7.86
CA ASP A 376 -19.61 38.01 -8.41
C ASP A 376 -18.32 37.27 -8.01
N PRO A 377 -18.12 36.00 -8.37
CA PRO A 377 -16.91 35.26 -7.97
C PRO A 377 -15.64 36.07 -8.32
N PRO A 378 -14.69 36.22 -7.38
CA PRO A 378 -13.46 36.95 -7.64
C PRO A 378 -12.71 36.28 -8.79
N PRO A 379 -11.95 37.03 -9.61
CA PRO A 379 -11.15 36.43 -10.67
C PRO A 379 -10.15 35.43 -10.08
N THR A 380 -10.02 34.27 -10.73
CA THR A 380 -9.04 33.24 -10.36
C THR A 380 -7.69 33.60 -10.95
N ALA A 381 -6.67 33.73 -10.09
CA ALA A 381 -5.29 33.88 -10.54
C ALA A 381 -4.74 32.51 -11.01
N TRP A 382 -5.00 32.15 -12.27
CA TRP A 382 -4.68 30.83 -12.83
C TRP A 382 -3.22 30.40 -12.67
N GLY A 383 -2.26 31.32 -12.85
CA GLY A 383 -0.83 31.02 -12.62
C GLY A 383 -0.53 30.66 -11.15
N ARG A 384 -1.21 31.32 -10.19
CA ARG A 384 -1.09 30.99 -8.77
C ARG A 384 -1.81 29.69 -8.42
N LEU A 385 -2.92 29.39 -9.10
CA LEU A 385 -3.64 28.11 -8.96
C LEU A 385 -2.74 26.96 -9.40
N ALA A 386 -2.13 27.08 -10.58
CA ALA A 386 -1.18 26.09 -11.11
C ALA A 386 0.01 25.91 -10.14
N LEU A 387 0.65 27.01 -9.72
CA LEU A 387 1.75 26.96 -8.76
C LEU A 387 1.34 26.29 -7.43
N ALA A 388 0.21 26.68 -6.84
CA ALA A 388 -0.27 26.08 -5.60
C ALA A 388 -0.56 24.58 -5.76
N THR A 389 -1.15 24.18 -6.89
CA THR A 389 -1.45 22.77 -7.21
C THR A 389 -0.16 21.97 -7.31
N LEU A 390 0.84 22.49 -8.04
CA LEU A 390 2.16 21.88 -8.17
C LEU A 390 2.87 21.78 -6.82
N MET A 391 2.81 22.81 -5.97
CA MET A 391 3.40 22.78 -4.63
C MET A 391 2.77 21.70 -3.74
N VAL A 392 1.44 21.57 -3.76
CA VAL A 392 0.73 20.53 -2.99
C VAL A 392 1.05 19.14 -3.53
N ALA A 393 0.98 18.95 -4.85
CA ALA A 393 1.33 17.68 -5.48
C ALA A 393 2.79 17.30 -5.19
N ALA A 394 3.75 18.21 -5.36
CA ALA A 394 5.15 17.97 -5.09
C ALA A 394 5.41 17.65 -3.61
N PHE A 395 4.78 18.37 -2.67
CA PHE A 395 4.89 18.06 -1.25
C PHE A 395 4.44 16.63 -0.95
N VAL A 396 3.31 16.22 -1.51
CA VAL A 396 2.76 14.87 -1.31
C VAL A 396 3.63 13.81 -1.97
N MET A 397 4.05 14.01 -3.22
CA MET A 397 4.86 13.04 -3.96
C MET A 397 6.25 12.87 -3.36
N ILE A 398 6.90 13.96 -2.94
CA ILE A 398 8.23 13.91 -2.32
C ILE A 398 8.13 13.36 -0.90
N GLY A 399 7.22 13.90 -0.10
CA GLY A 399 7.10 13.56 1.32
C GLY A 399 6.49 12.18 1.55
N LEU A 400 5.25 11.96 1.09
CA LEU A 400 4.55 10.69 1.28
C LEU A 400 4.98 9.66 0.23
N GLY A 401 4.96 10.04 -1.05
CA GLY A 401 5.35 9.15 -2.14
C GLY A 401 6.78 8.65 -2.03
N GLY A 402 7.73 9.53 -1.70
CA GLY A 402 9.13 9.16 -1.44
C GLY A 402 9.29 8.23 -0.24
N THR A 403 8.53 8.45 0.84
CA THR A 403 8.53 7.55 2.00
C THR A 403 8.00 6.16 1.63
N ILE A 404 6.91 6.10 0.88
CA ILE A 404 6.33 4.84 0.40
C ILE A 404 7.32 4.12 -0.51
N GLU A 405 7.89 4.83 -1.49
CA GLU A 405 8.88 4.29 -2.43
C GLU A 405 10.08 3.65 -1.73
N LEU A 406 10.61 4.30 -0.69
CA LEU A 406 11.84 3.85 -0.04
C LEU A 406 11.62 2.66 0.90
N PHE A 407 10.45 2.58 1.55
CA PHE A 407 10.28 1.73 2.73
C PHE A 407 9.02 0.85 2.73
N VAL A 408 8.08 1.04 1.81
CA VAL A 408 6.78 0.36 1.84
C VAL A 408 6.50 -0.37 0.53
N ALA A 409 6.49 0.33 -0.60
CA ALA A 409 6.14 -0.24 -1.88
C ALA A 409 6.70 0.59 -3.05
N SER A 410 6.89 -0.04 -4.21
CA SER A 410 7.15 0.67 -5.46
C SER A 410 6.07 1.72 -5.72
N PHE A 411 6.48 2.97 -5.83
CA PHE A 411 5.60 4.12 -6.00
C PHE A 411 6.01 5.02 -7.17
N ILE A 412 7.09 4.70 -7.86
CA ILE A 412 7.48 5.35 -9.12
C ILE A 412 6.99 4.47 -10.28
N PRO A 413 6.16 5.01 -11.21
CA PRO A 413 5.66 4.26 -12.35
C PRO A 413 6.83 3.87 -13.25
N THR A 414 6.78 2.65 -13.77
CA THR A 414 7.60 2.25 -14.91
C THR A 414 7.10 2.94 -16.19
N ALA A 415 7.82 2.79 -17.29
CA ALA A 415 7.40 3.36 -18.58
C ALA A 415 6.02 2.84 -19.00
N GLU A 416 5.75 1.56 -18.75
CA GLU A 416 4.49 0.87 -19.04
C GLU A 416 3.34 1.41 -18.19
N ARG A 417 3.63 1.81 -16.94
CA ARG A 417 2.64 2.38 -16.02
C ARG A 417 2.42 3.88 -16.18
N ALA A 418 3.35 4.60 -16.81
CA ALA A 418 3.33 6.06 -16.87
C ALA A 418 2.09 6.60 -17.60
N LEU A 419 1.58 5.90 -18.62
CA LEU A 419 0.38 6.30 -19.38
C LEU A 419 -0.92 6.01 -18.63
N LEU A 420 -0.92 5.08 -17.68
CA LEU A 420 -2.09 4.80 -16.84
C LEU A 420 -2.40 5.95 -15.89
N VAL A 421 -1.39 6.73 -15.47
CA VAL A 421 -1.59 7.89 -14.59
C VAL A 421 -2.51 8.96 -15.22
N PRO A 422 -2.23 9.51 -16.42
CA PRO A 422 -3.13 10.48 -17.04
C PRO A 422 -4.49 9.89 -17.38
N GLU A 423 -4.57 8.61 -17.77
CA GLU A 423 -5.84 7.93 -18.03
C GLU A 423 -6.72 7.81 -16.77
N MET A 424 -6.17 7.32 -15.67
CA MET A 424 -6.84 7.29 -14.37
C MET A 424 -7.18 8.70 -13.87
N MET A 425 -6.34 9.68 -14.19
CA MET A 425 -6.60 11.08 -13.83
C MET A 425 -7.84 11.61 -14.56
N LEU A 426 -8.05 11.27 -15.84
CA LEU A 426 -9.24 11.68 -16.58
C LEU A 426 -10.53 11.20 -15.92
N GLY A 427 -10.56 9.96 -15.38
CA GLY A 427 -11.73 9.44 -14.68
C GLY A 427 -11.90 9.98 -13.26
N THR A 428 -10.82 10.22 -12.53
CA THR A 428 -10.88 10.69 -11.13
C THR A 428 -11.12 12.19 -11.01
N LEU A 429 -10.70 12.97 -12.00
CA LEU A 429 -10.77 14.43 -12.01
C LEU A 429 -12.20 15.00 -11.81
N PRO A 430 -13.25 14.52 -12.51
CA PRO A 430 -14.61 15.03 -12.32
C PRO A 430 -15.07 14.97 -10.87
N PHE A 431 -14.86 13.84 -10.20
CA PHE A 431 -15.24 13.67 -8.79
C PHE A 431 -14.52 14.65 -7.88
N PHE A 432 -13.18 14.69 -7.93
CA PHE A 432 -12.41 15.53 -7.01
C PHE A 432 -12.66 17.02 -7.23
N LEU A 433 -12.81 17.49 -8.47
CA LEU A 433 -13.11 18.89 -8.74
C LEU A 433 -14.52 19.29 -8.30
N VAL A 434 -15.52 18.46 -8.63
CA VAL A 434 -16.92 18.76 -8.32
C VAL A 434 -17.19 18.63 -6.84
N ASP A 435 -16.71 17.58 -6.17
CA ASP A 435 -16.93 17.38 -4.74
C ASP A 435 -16.24 18.46 -3.89
N GLU A 436 -15.00 18.86 -4.25
CA GLU A 436 -14.34 19.98 -3.58
C GLU A 436 -15.09 21.29 -3.82
N TRP A 437 -15.62 21.52 -5.02
CA TRP A 437 -16.44 22.70 -5.28
C TRP A 437 -17.76 22.67 -4.48
N LEU A 438 -18.39 21.50 -4.38
CA LEU A 438 -19.65 21.27 -3.68
C LEU A 438 -19.54 21.50 -2.17
N THR A 439 -18.45 21.04 -1.55
CA THR A 439 -18.28 20.97 -0.09
C THR A 439 -17.51 22.15 0.52
N ARG A 440 -16.95 23.04 -0.33
CA ARG A 440 -16.18 24.23 0.10
C ARG A 440 -16.95 25.53 -0.13
N GLY A 441 -16.56 26.56 0.62
CA GLY A 441 -17.10 27.91 0.54
C GLY A 441 -17.78 28.39 1.83
N PRO A 442 -18.27 29.66 1.85
CA PRO A 442 -18.69 30.34 3.08
C PRO A 442 -19.92 29.74 3.77
N ALA A 443 -20.89 29.23 2.99
CA ALA A 443 -22.16 28.69 3.47
C ALA A 443 -22.17 27.14 3.62
N ARG A 444 -20.98 26.52 3.73
CA ARG A 444 -20.86 25.04 3.69
C ARG A 444 -21.65 24.34 4.79
N ALA A 445 -22.27 23.23 4.44
CA ALA A 445 -22.83 22.30 5.42
C ALA A 445 -21.72 21.74 6.33
N ARG A 446 -21.83 21.96 7.64
CA ARG A 446 -20.89 21.34 8.61
C ARG A 446 -20.98 19.82 8.50
N GLY A 447 -19.85 19.16 8.29
CA GLY A 447 -19.79 17.71 8.05
C GLY A 447 -20.01 17.29 6.59
N GLY A 448 -20.39 18.21 5.69
CA GLY A 448 -20.69 17.89 4.29
C GLY A 448 -19.59 17.13 3.56
N TYR A 449 -18.32 17.53 3.74
CA TYR A 449 -17.16 16.83 3.18
C TYR A 449 -17.07 15.37 3.66
N ALA A 450 -17.20 15.13 4.96
CA ALA A 450 -17.14 13.77 5.50
C ALA A 450 -18.31 12.92 4.98
N THR A 451 -19.51 13.51 4.88
CA THR A 451 -20.70 12.84 4.37
C THR A 451 -20.59 12.49 2.89
N THR A 452 -20.08 13.37 2.02
CA THR A 452 -19.94 13.02 0.60
C THR A 452 -18.89 11.92 0.39
N LYS A 453 -17.79 11.92 1.17
CA LYS A 453 -16.83 10.81 1.16
C LYS A 453 -17.42 9.50 1.70
N ALA A 454 -18.20 9.57 2.77
CA ALA A 454 -18.90 8.40 3.29
C ALA A 454 -19.90 7.83 2.28
N LEU A 455 -20.66 8.68 1.59
CA LEU A 455 -21.59 8.26 0.53
C LEU A 455 -20.85 7.66 -0.68
N PHE A 456 -19.71 8.24 -1.07
CA PHE A 456 -18.86 7.63 -2.09
C PHE A 456 -18.40 6.23 -1.66
N LEU A 457 -17.87 6.07 -0.45
CA LEU A 457 -17.44 4.76 0.07
C LEU A 457 -18.60 3.77 0.14
N LEU A 458 -19.75 4.20 0.65
CA LEU A 458 -20.96 3.39 0.71
C LEU A 458 -21.47 2.98 -0.66
N SER A 459 -21.21 3.77 -1.72
CA SER A 459 -21.57 3.41 -3.09
C SER A 459 -20.72 2.27 -3.68
N LEU A 460 -19.53 2.01 -3.12
CA LEU A 460 -18.70 0.87 -3.52
C LEU A 460 -19.22 -0.45 -2.91
N VAL A 461 -19.97 -0.42 -1.80
CA VAL A 461 -20.52 -1.63 -1.18
C VAL A 461 -21.54 -2.35 -2.08
N PRO A 462 -22.60 -1.70 -2.61
CA PRO A 462 -23.51 -2.36 -3.53
C PRO A 462 -22.84 -2.69 -4.86
N ALA A 463 -21.84 -1.93 -5.31
CA ALA A 463 -21.03 -2.28 -6.47
C ALA A 463 -20.37 -3.67 -6.30
N ILE A 464 -19.63 -3.86 -5.20
CA ILE A 464 -18.99 -5.13 -4.88
C ILE A 464 -20.02 -6.24 -4.71
N ALA A 465 -21.17 -5.96 -4.09
CA ALA A 465 -22.23 -6.95 -3.90
C ALA A 465 -22.86 -7.42 -5.23
N LEU A 466 -22.93 -6.55 -6.24
CA LEU A 466 -23.50 -6.85 -7.55
C LEU A 466 -22.54 -7.62 -8.46
N ASP A 467 -21.22 -7.47 -8.27
CA ASP A 467 -20.18 -8.19 -9.03
C ASP A 467 -19.00 -8.57 -8.14
N LEU A 468 -19.26 -9.51 -7.22
CA LEU A 468 -18.26 -9.92 -6.24
C LEU A 468 -17.04 -10.59 -6.91
N SER A 469 -17.24 -11.33 -7.99
CA SER A 469 -16.18 -12.02 -8.73
C SER A 469 -15.09 -11.07 -9.21
N ASN A 470 -15.47 -9.95 -9.82
CA ASN A 470 -14.50 -9.03 -10.41
C ASN A 470 -14.05 -7.95 -9.42
N LEU A 471 -14.91 -7.57 -8.47
CA LEU A 471 -14.67 -6.45 -7.56
C LEU A 471 -14.24 -6.87 -6.15
N PHE A 472 -14.01 -8.16 -5.89
CA PHE A 472 -13.53 -8.65 -4.58
C PHE A 472 -12.31 -7.88 -4.07
N PHE A 473 -11.32 -7.61 -4.94
CA PHE A 473 -10.11 -6.88 -4.58
C PHE A 473 -10.36 -5.43 -4.13
N LEU A 474 -11.51 -4.84 -4.47
CA LEU A 474 -11.91 -3.51 -3.98
C LEU A 474 -12.15 -3.49 -2.47
N ILE A 475 -12.48 -4.64 -1.86
CA ILE A 475 -12.62 -4.79 -0.40
C ILE A 475 -11.30 -4.47 0.29
N ILE A 476 -10.18 -4.95 -0.26
CA ILE A 476 -8.84 -4.72 0.30
C ILE A 476 -8.44 -3.24 0.15
N LEU A 477 -8.90 -2.57 -0.92
CA LEU A 477 -8.63 -1.16 -1.16
C LEU A 477 -9.49 -0.23 -0.29
N PHE A 478 -10.62 -0.70 0.25
CA PHE A 478 -11.57 0.13 0.99
C PHE A 478 -10.93 0.90 2.17
N PRO A 479 -10.15 0.29 3.08
CA PRO A 479 -9.47 1.01 4.16
C PRO A 479 -8.45 2.03 3.65
N VAL A 480 -7.79 1.75 2.52
CA VAL A 480 -6.82 2.65 1.89
C VAL A 480 -7.52 3.90 1.34
N ILE A 481 -8.69 3.75 0.70
CA ILE A 481 -9.49 4.90 0.22
C ILE A 481 -10.00 5.73 1.40
N VAL A 482 -10.43 5.09 2.50
CA VAL A 482 -10.81 5.79 3.73
C VAL A 482 -9.66 6.65 4.25
N LEU A 483 -8.47 6.04 4.42
CA LEU A 483 -7.28 6.74 4.88
C LEU A 483 -6.90 7.89 3.92
N TYR A 484 -6.98 7.64 2.61
CA TYR A 484 -6.76 8.64 1.57
C TYR A 484 -7.69 9.84 1.76
N PHE A 485 -9.01 9.62 1.89
CA PHE A 485 -9.96 10.72 2.05
C PHE A 485 -9.79 11.50 3.36
N ILE A 486 -9.33 10.86 4.43
CA ILE A 486 -8.99 11.52 5.69
C ILE A 486 -7.78 12.45 5.48
N VAL A 487 -6.66 11.90 4.99
CA VAL A 487 -5.40 12.65 4.83
C VAL A 487 -5.56 13.76 3.81
N PHE A 488 -6.10 13.47 2.63
CA PHE A 488 -6.30 14.48 1.58
C PHE A 488 -7.42 15.46 1.93
N GLY A 489 -8.37 15.08 2.81
CA GLY A 489 -9.34 16.01 3.38
C GLY A 489 -8.71 17.07 4.29
N LEU A 490 -7.65 16.70 5.03
CA LEU A 490 -6.84 17.64 5.81
C LEU A 490 -6.05 18.56 4.88
N PHE A 491 -5.32 18.01 3.90
CA PHE A 491 -4.57 18.79 2.91
C PHE A 491 -5.46 19.76 2.15
N SER A 492 -6.64 19.29 1.75
CA SER A 492 -7.65 20.10 1.09
C SER A 492 -8.14 21.25 1.98
N THR A 493 -8.39 20.97 3.26
CA THR A 493 -8.81 22.01 4.21
C THR A 493 -7.74 23.07 4.43
N TRP A 494 -6.48 22.66 4.61
CA TRP A 494 -5.38 23.59 4.85
C TRP A 494 -5.05 24.42 3.62
N SER A 495 -5.00 23.77 2.44
CA SER A 495 -4.75 24.45 1.16
C SER A 495 -5.87 25.41 0.81
N TRP A 496 -7.14 25.03 0.97
CA TRP A 496 -8.27 25.93 0.69
C TRP A 496 -8.28 27.15 1.62
N ARG A 497 -7.96 26.98 2.91
CA ARG A 497 -7.86 28.11 3.86
C ARG A 497 -6.82 29.14 3.45
N ARG A 498 -5.75 28.73 2.77
CA ARG A 498 -4.68 29.63 2.33
C ARG A 498 -4.87 30.19 0.92
N THR A 499 -5.34 29.35 0.01
CA THR A 499 -5.47 29.67 -1.42
C THR A 499 -6.82 30.29 -1.75
N HIS A 500 -7.83 30.07 -0.90
CA HIS A 500 -9.23 30.43 -1.10
C HIS A 500 -9.90 29.71 -2.27
N HIS A 501 -9.28 28.68 -2.86
CA HIS A 501 -9.78 28.02 -4.06
C HIS A 501 -9.79 26.48 -3.92
N PRO A 502 -10.93 25.81 -4.11
CA PRO A 502 -11.07 24.36 -3.85
C PRO A 502 -10.28 23.49 -4.85
N TRP A 503 -10.19 23.92 -6.11
CA TRP A 503 -9.54 23.12 -7.15
C TRP A 503 -8.03 22.91 -6.97
N VAL A 504 -7.34 23.69 -6.12
CA VAL A 504 -5.92 23.43 -5.83
C VAL A 504 -5.75 22.01 -5.30
N SER A 505 -6.55 21.63 -4.31
CA SER A 505 -6.51 20.28 -3.74
C SER A 505 -7.36 19.28 -4.49
N GLY A 506 -8.38 19.72 -5.24
CA GLY A 506 -9.10 18.84 -6.16
C GLY A 506 -8.18 18.27 -7.24
N LEU A 507 -7.39 19.13 -7.90
CA LEU A 507 -6.41 18.72 -8.92
C LEU A 507 -5.29 17.85 -8.32
N ALA A 508 -4.70 18.27 -7.21
CA ALA A 508 -3.63 17.52 -6.56
C ALA A 508 -4.12 16.15 -6.06
N SER A 509 -5.33 16.06 -5.49
CA SER A 509 -5.91 14.78 -5.07
C SER A 509 -6.20 13.88 -6.28
N ALA A 510 -6.81 14.39 -7.35
CA ALA A 510 -7.05 13.59 -8.55
C ALA A 510 -5.76 13.00 -9.11
N PHE A 511 -4.72 13.82 -9.25
CA PHE A 511 -3.40 13.37 -9.69
C PHE A 511 -2.81 12.29 -8.78
N VAL A 512 -2.77 12.52 -7.46
CA VAL A 512 -2.13 11.55 -6.55
C VAL A 512 -2.95 10.27 -6.42
N PHE A 513 -4.29 10.35 -6.43
CA PHE A 513 -5.12 9.15 -6.41
C PHE A 513 -4.92 8.31 -7.68
N ALA A 514 -4.95 8.94 -8.85
CA ALA A 514 -4.66 8.29 -10.12
C ALA A 514 -3.27 7.65 -10.14
N TRP A 515 -2.27 8.35 -9.58
CA TRP A 515 -0.93 7.82 -9.41
C TRP A 515 -0.90 6.57 -8.54
N CYS A 516 -1.52 6.59 -7.35
CA CYS A 516 -1.60 5.44 -6.45
C CYS A 516 -2.21 4.22 -7.15
N VAL A 517 -3.34 4.41 -7.85
CA VAL A 517 -4.01 3.29 -8.54
C VAL A 517 -3.11 2.71 -9.64
N ALA A 518 -2.49 3.57 -10.45
CA ALA A 518 -1.63 3.16 -11.56
C ALA A 518 -0.37 2.39 -11.13
N VAL A 519 0.20 2.69 -9.96
CA VAL A 519 1.49 2.10 -9.52
C VAL A 519 1.35 0.95 -8.55
N THR A 520 0.28 0.90 -7.75
CA THR A 520 0.15 -0.10 -6.67
C THR A 520 -0.51 -1.38 -7.15
N PHE A 521 -1.50 -1.30 -8.05
CA PHE A 521 -2.26 -2.48 -8.45
C PHE A 521 -1.52 -3.31 -9.49
N PRO A 522 -1.73 -4.64 -9.47
CA PRO A 522 -1.11 -5.50 -10.45
C PRO A 522 -1.61 -5.18 -11.86
N ILE A 523 -0.68 -5.21 -12.81
CA ILE A 523 -1.03 -5.28 -14.23
C ILE A 523 -1.28 -6.74 -14.55
N VAL A 524 -2.47 -7.04 -15.05
CA VAL A 524 -2.93 -8.36 -15.44
C VAL A 524 -3.32 -8.36 -16.91
N THR A 525 -3.19 -9.52 -17.56
CA THR A 525 -3.78 -9.75 -18.87
C THR A 525 -4.89 -10.78 -18.73
N GLY A 526 -6.04 -10.51 -19.34
CA GLY A 526 -7.06 -11.54 -19.55
C GLY A 526 -6.48 -12.63 -20.46
N GLU A 527 -6.72 -13.88 -20.08
CA GLU A 527 -6.12 -15.15 -20.57
C GLU A 527 -4.87 -15.63 -19.82
#